data_AF-A0A1E1UZ20-F1
#
_entry.id   AF-A0A1E1UZ20-F1
#
_cell.length_a   1.000
_cell.length_b   1.000
_cell.length_c   1.000
_cell.angle_alpha   90.00
_cell.angle_beta   90.00
_cell.angle_gamma   90.00
#
_symmetry.space_group_name_H-M   'P 1'
#
loop_
_entity.id
_entity.type
_entity.pdbx_description
1 polymer ?
#
loop_
_entity_poly.entity_id
_entity_poly.type
_entity_poly.pdbx_seq_one_letter_code
_entity_poly.pdbx_strand_id
1 'polypeptide(L)' 'MSEDIILSTSGLTKEFAGFTAVNGVDLKVKRGSIHALIAQMVPARRRVSIC' A
#
# COMPACT_ATOMS: atom_id res chain seq x y z
N MET A 1 -12.64 -22.11 12.91
CA MET A 1 -12.47 -22.17 11.43
C MET A 1 -11.19 -21.43 11.11
N SER A 2 -10.10 -22.13 10.78
CA SER A 2 -8.84 -21.50 10.43
C SER A 2 -9.02 -20.77 9.10
N GLU A 3 -8.97 -19.44 9.09
CA GLU A 3 -9.03 -18.70 7.83
C GLU A 3 -7.77 -19.07 7.01
N ASP A 4 -7.95 -19.60 5.80
CA ASP A 4 -6.86 -20.02 4.91
C ASP A 4 -6.24 -18.77 4.23
N ILE A 5 -5.68 -17.88 5.05
CA ILE A 5 -5.02 -16.64 4.64
C ILE A 5 -3.59 -16.98 4.22
N ILE A 6 -3.25 -16.65 2.98
CA ILE A 6 -1.93 -16.88 2.40
C ILE A 6 -1.03 -15.64 2.45
N LEU A 7 -1.62 -14.45 2.55
CA LEU A 7 -0.91 -13.19 2.68
C LEU A 7 -1.67 -12.31 3.67
N SER A 8 -0.96 -11.75 4.64
CA SER A 8 -1.51 -10.71 5.50
C SER A 8 -0.52 -9.58 5.69
N THR A 9 -1.02 -8.36 5.70
CA THR A 9 -0.28 -7.17 6.11
C THR A 9 -1.06 -6.44 7.18
N SER A 10 -0.36 -5.80 8.11
CA SER A 10 -0.98 -4.88 9.04
C SER A 10 -0.20 -3.57 9.10
N GLY A 11 -0.92 -2.45 9.08
CA GLY A 11 -0.35 -1.11 9.14
C GLY A 11 0.63 -0.79 8.00
N LEU A 12 0.50 -1.43 6.84
CA LEU A 12 1.43 -1.28 5.73
C LEU A 12 1.51 0.20 5.32
N THR A 13 2.68 0.80 5.51
CA THR A 13 2.95 2.19 5.16
C THR A 13 4.16 2.22 4.23
N LYS A 14 4.05 2.95 3.12
CA LYS A 14 5.11 3.08 2.14
C LYS A 14 5.30 4.54 1.76
N GLU A 15 6.52 5.02 1.94
CA GLU A 15 6.90 6.40 1.66
C GLU A 15 8.00 6.49 0.61
N PHE A 16 7.93 7.52 -0.22
CA PHE A 16 8.88 7.82 -1.28
C PHE A 16 9.23 9.31 -1.24
N ALA A 17 10.49 9.65 -0.93
CA ALA A 17 10.99 11.03 -0.94
C ALA A 17 10.08 12.07 -0.23
N GLY A 18 9.53 11.70 0.94
CA GLY A 18 8.61 12.55 1.72
C GLY A 18 7.15 12.52 1.25
N PHE A 19 6.79 11.61 0.36
CA PHE A 19 5.43 11.34 -0.07
C PHE A 19 4.96 9.95 0.40
N THR A 20 3.90 9.90 1.19
CA THR A 20 3.29 8.65 1.68
C THR A 20 2.35 8.06 0.61
N ALA A 21 2.81 7.01 -0.07
CA ALA A 21 2.06 6.33 -1.12
C ALA A 21 1.06 5.30 -0.57
N VAL A 22 1.36 4.71 0.58
CA VAL A 22 0.47 3.79 1.30
C VAL A 22 0.52 4.19 2.76
N ASN A 23 -0.62 4.34 3.42
CA ASN A 23 -0.70 4.78 4.81
C ASN A 23 -1.55 3.80 5.64
N GLY A 24 -0.89 3.00 6.48
CA GLY A 24 -1.56 2.15 7.46
C GLY A 24 -2.51 1.10 6.90
N VAL A 25 -2.17 0.43 5.79
CA VAL A 25 -3.08 -0.53 5.14
C VAL A 25 -3.00 -1.93 5.76
N ASP A 26 -4.15 -2.43 6.20
CA ASP A 26 -4.36 -3.82 6.57
C ASP A 26 -4.94 -4.61 5.38
N LEU A 27 -4.30 -5.72 5.01
CA LEU A 27 -4.73 -6.58 3.89
C LEU A 27 -4.70 -8.04 4.32
N LYS A 28 -5.69 -8.82 3.90
CA LYS A 28 -5.74 -10.28 4.07
C LYS A 28 -6.18 -10.92 2.75
N VAL A 29 -5.37 -11.81 2.21
CA VAL A 29 -5.67 -12.55 0.97
C VAL A 29 -5.88 -14.02 1.31
N LYS A 30 -7.02 -14.55 0.88
CA LYS A 30 -7.38 -15.97 1.08
C LYS A 30 -6.83 -16.84 -0.06
N ARG A 31 -6.52 -18.10 0.23
CA ARG A 31 -6.13 -19.07 -0.79
C ARG A 31 -7.20 -19.19 -1.87
N GLY A 32 -6.78 -19.22 -3.13
CA GLY A 32 -7.68 -19.39 -4.29
C GLY A 32 -8.50 -18.15 -4.67
N SER A 33 -8.23 -16.99 -4.04
CA SER A 33 -8.89 -15.73 -4.36
C SER A 33 -7.99 -14.79 -5.16
N ILE A 34 -8.57 -14.10 -6.15
CA ILE A 34 -7.87 -13.06 -6.93
C ILE A 34 -8.31 -11.71 -6.37
N HIS A 35 -7.37 -10.99 -5.77
CA HIS A 35 -7.59 -9.64 -5.24
C HIS A 35 -6.86 -8.64 -6.12
N ALA A 36 -7.57 -7.62 -6.59
CA ALA A 36 -6.98 -6.47 -7.28
C ALA A 36 -6.92 -5.28 -6.31
N LEU A 37 -5.71 -4.78 -6.06
CA LEU A 37 -5.51 -3.53 -5.34
C LEU A 37 -5.40 -2.40 -6.37
N ILE A 38 -6.31 -1.42 -6.30
CA ILE A 38 -6.28 -0.23 -7.16
C ILE A 38 -6.10 0.98 -6.26
N ALA A 39 -5.14 1.84 -6.61
CA ALA A 39 -4.89 3.09 -5.91
C ALA A 39 -4.73 4.23 -6.91
N GLN A 40 -5.06 5.44 -6.47
CA GLN A 40 -4.79 6.64 -7.24
C GLN A 40 -3.28 6.92 -7.27
N MET A 41 -2.71 7.00 -8.48
CA MET A 41 -1.33 7.43 -8.65
C MET A 41 -1.27 8.95 -8.53
N VAL A 42 -0.66 9.46 -7.47
CA VAL A 42 -0.37 10.89 -7.31
C VAL A 42 1.12 11.16 -7.56
N PRO A 43 1.49 12.27 -8.22
CA PRO A 43 2.87 12.55 -8.56
C PRO A 43 3.68 12.85 -7.28
N ALA A 44 4.82 12.16 -7.14
CA ALA A 44 5.82 12.51 -6.15
C ALA A 44 6.41 13.89 -6.52
N ARG A 45 5.88 14.96 -5.91
CA ARG A 45 6.38 16.32 -6.13
C ARG A 45 7.85 16.37 -5.71
N ARG A 46 8.77 16.41 -6.69
CA ARG A 46 10.14 16.88 -6.43
C ARG A 46 10.05 18.34 -6.03
N ARG A 47 10.38 18.64 -4.77
CA ARG A 47 10.50 20.01 -4.28
C ARG A 47 11.69 20.63 -5.01
N VAL A 48 11.46 21.34 -6.11
CA VAL A 48 12.48 22.21 -6.70
C VAL A 48 12.60 23.40 -5.76
N SER A 49 13.69 23.47 -5.01
CA SER A 49 14.08 24.67 -4.28
C SER A 49 14.55 25.67 -5.32
N ILE A 50 13.76 26.71 -5.59
CA ILE A 50 14.25 27.88 -6.31
C ILE A 50 14.97 28.74 -5.27
N CYS A 51 16.26 28.95 -5.49
CA CYS A 51 17.06 29.92 -4.75
C CYS A 51 16.71 31.34 -5.20
#